data_AF-A0A6N6KW00-F1
#
_entry.id   AF-A0A6N6KW00-F1
#
_cell.length_a   1.000
_cell.length_b   1.000
_cell.length_c   1.000
_cell.angle_alpha   90.00
_cell.angle_beta   90.00
_cell.angle_gamma   90.00
#
_symmetry.space_group_name_H-M   'P 1'
#
loop_
_entity.id
_entity.type
_entity.pdbx_description
1 polymer ?
#
loop_
_entity_poly.entity_id
_entity_poly.type
_entity_poly.pdbx_seq_one_letter_code
_entity_poly.pdbx_strand_id
1 'polypeptide(L)'
;MTNISETVKDQYRERVVRNLEYYNELLLAIHNKRTEASLQTMLAEQFSLTFAILWETFLNDLIIAYVEMSPDKFVQDLQRRINQSISDKYGLESARNTTTSLPSNLSKSRVVSLIDPKGWNITINSSSDLSSMANRYLSASHAKRFSLDAADSELIDFIFPLRNYLAHRSQKSKDMLVEYQSRLNEAINAPLAGNLRIVGVYLKQEFQPGETRTMFLAQRSIQIASNL
;
A
#
# COMPACT_ATOMS: atom_id res chain seq x y z
N MET A 1 -12.39 24.43 -3.55
CA MET A 1 -11.27 23.64 -4.10
C MET A 1 -11.40 22.24 -3.55
N THR A 2 -11.57 21.24 -4.41
CA THR A 2 -11.64 19.83 -3.99
C THR A 2 -10.29 19.43 -3.40
N ASN A 3 -10.30 18.86 -2.20
CA ASN A 3 -9.07 18.39 -1.56
C ASN A 3 -8.58 17.13 -2.30
N ILE A 4 -7.48 17.24 -3.05
CA ILE A 4 -6.97 16.18 -3.94
C ILE A 4 -6.75 14.87 -3.17
N SER A 5 -6.27 14.94 -1.92
CA SER A 5 -6.06 13.75 -1.09
C SER A 5 -7.38 13.05 -0.74
N GLU A 6 -8.46 13.81 -0.52
CA GLU A 6 -9.78 13.24 -0.22
C GLU A 6 -10.36 12.54 -1.46
N THR A 7 -10.20 13.13 -2.65
CA THR A 7 -10.58 12.47 -3.90
C THR A 7 -9.88 11.12 -4.07
N VAL A 8 -8.59 11.02 -3.73
CA VAL A 8 -7.84 9.76 -3.81
C VAL A 8 -8.37 8.71 -2.83
N LYS A 9 -8.69 9.12 -1.59
CA LYS A 9 -9.29 8.25 -0.57
C LYS A 9 -10.67 7.74 -0.98
N ASP A 10 -11.52 8.63 -1.50
CA ASP A 10 -12.87 8.29 -1.96
C ASP A 10 -12.81 7.30 -3.12
N GLN A 11 -11.95 7.55 -4.11
CA GLN A 11 -11.74 6.63 -5.24
C GLN A 11 -11.24 5.26 -4.78
N TYR A 12 -10.32 5.22 -3.82
CA TYR A 12 -9.86 3.95 -3.25
C TYR A 12 -11.00 3.21 -2.55
N ARG A 13 -11.74 3.90 -1.68
CA ARG A 13 -12.89 3.34 -0.97
C ARG A 13 -13.93 2.78 -1.94
N GLU A 14 -14.33 3.55 -2.94
CA GLU A 14 -15.30 3.13 -3.95
C GLU A 14 -14.83 1.88 -4.72
N ARG A 15 -13.55 1.83 -5.10
CA ARG A 15 -12.98 0.66 -5.77
C ARG A 15 -13.02 -0.58 -4.88
N VAL A 16 -12.63 -0.46 -3.61
CA VAL A 16 -12.64 -1.60 -2.69
C VAL A 16 -14.07 -2.09 -2.41
N VAL A 17 -15.01 -1.17 -2.13
CA VAL A 17 -16.43 -1.50 -1.92
C VAL A 17 -17.01 -2.23 -3.13
N ARG A 18 -16.78 -1.72 -4.34
CA ARG A 18 -17.24 -2.37 -5.57
C ARG A 18 -16.63 -3.75 -5.78
N ASN A 19 -15.34 -3.92 -5.48
CA ASN A 19 -14.71 -5.24 -5.57
C ASN A 19 -15.32 -6.20 -4.53
N LEU A 20 -15.66 -5.74 -3.32
CA LEU A 20 -16.32 -6.56 -2.31
C LEU A 20 -17.71 -7.00 -2.76
N GLU A 21 -18.47 -6.11 -3.39
CA GLU A 21 -19.77 -6.45 -4.00
C GLU A 21 -19.61 -7.56 -5.05
N TYR A 22 -18.67 -7.41 -5.99
CA TYR A 22 -18.38 -8.45 -6.98
C TYR A 22 -17.89 -9.76 -6.36
N TYR A 23 -17.09 -9.70 -5.31
CA TYR A 23 -16.64 -10.89 -4.58
C TYR A 23 -17.83 -11.65 -4.00
N ASN A 24 -18.76 -10.95 -3.35
CA ASN A 24 -19.97 -11.55 -2.79
C ASN A 24 -20.90 -12.11 -3.87
N GLU A 25 -21.11 -11.38 -4.98
CA GLU A 25 -21.88 -11.87 -6.12
C GLU A 25 -21.28 -13.16 -6.71
N LEU A 26 -19.95 -13.23 -6.82
CA LEU A 26 -19.26 -14.41 -7.31
C LEU A 26 -19.35 -15.59 -6.32
N LEU A 27 -19.30 -15.34 -5.01
CA LEU A 27 -19.54 -16.37 -3.99
C LEU A 27 -20.95 -16.97 -4.13
N LEU A 28 -21.97 -16.13 -4.31
CA LEU A 28 -23.35 -16.58 -4.55
C LEU A 28 -23.44 -17.37 -5.86
N ALA A 29 -22.80 -16.90 -6.93
CA ALA A 29 -22.83 -17.55 -8.23
C ALA A 29 -22.15 -18.93 -8.25
N ILE A 30 -21.27 -19.23 -7.30
CA ILE A 30 -20.62 -20.54 -7.18
C ILE A 30 -21.25 -21.46 -6.13
N HIS A 31 -22.26 -20.98 -5.41
CA HIS A 31 -22.93 -21.75 -4.38
C HIS A 31 -23.62 -23.00 -4.95
N ASN A 32 -23.57 -24.12 -4.22
CA ASN A 32 -24.05 -25.45 -4.59
C ASN A 32 -23.41 -26.05 -5.85
N LYS A 33 -22.30 -25.49 -6.33
CA LYS A 33 -21.52 -26.13 -7.41
C LYS A 33 -20.68 -27.26 -6.83
N ARG A 34 -20.52 -28.35 -7.60
CA ARG A 34 -19.66 -29.49 -7.23
C ARG A 34 -18.25 -29.09 -6.80
N THR A 35 -17.72 -27.99 -7.35
CA THR A 35 -16.38 -27.48 -7.09
C THR A 35 -16.36 -26.20 -6.23
N GLU A 36 -17.45 -25.86 -5.55
CA GLU A 36 -17.63 -24.64 -4.74
C GLU A 36 -16.42 -24.37 -3.84
N ALA A 37 -15.98 -25.34 -3.05
CA ALA A 37 -14.85 -25.16 -2.13
C ALA A 37 -13.55 -24.75 -2.86
N SER A 38 -13.27 -25.31 -4.04
CA SER A 38 -12.08 -24.94 -4.83
C SER A 38 -12.23 -23.56 -5.47
N LEU A 39 -13.44 -23.24 -5.95
CA LEU A 39 -13.76 -21.95 -6.55
C LEU A 39 -13.68 -20.82 -5.53
N GLN A 40 -14.17 -21.03 -4.30
CA GLN A 40 -14.03 -20.07 -3.19
C GLN A 40 -12.56 -19.79 -2.85
N THR A 41 -11.73 -20.84 -2.80
CA THR A 41 -10.29 -20.70 -2.55
C THR A 41 -9.63 -19.84 -3.62
N MET A 42 -9.90 -20.14 -4.90
CA MET A 42 -9.38 -19.36 -6.01
C MET A 42 -9.87 -17.91 -5.98
N LEU A 43 -11.15 -17.70 -5.71
CA LEU A 43 -11.75 -16.36 -5.63
C LEU A 43 -11.14 -15.53 -4.50
N ALA A 44 -10.95 -16.12 -3.31
CA ALA A 44 -10.32 -15.44 -2.18
C ALA A 44 -8.88 -15.02 -2.48
N GLU A 45 -8.10 -15.87 -3.15
CA GLU A 45 -6.74 -15.53 -3.57
C GLU A 45 -6.73 -14.40 -4.62
N GLN A 46 -7.57 -14.49 -5.65
CA GLN A 46 -7.64 -13.49 -6.72
C GLN A 46 -8.10 -12.13 -6.20
N PHE A 47 -9.12 -12.12 -5.35
CA PHE A 47 -9.60 -10.91 -4.72
C PHE A 47 -8.50 -10.32 -3.82
N SER A 48 -7.86 -11.12 -2.97
CA SER A 48 -6.84 -10.62 -2.04
C SER A 48 -5.62 -10.04 -2.76
N LEU A 49 -5.22 -10.64 -3.90
CA LEU A 49 -4.17 -10.10 -4.76
C LEU A 49 -4.59 -8.76 -5.38
N THR A 50 -5.78 -8.70 -5.98
CA THR A 50 -6.32 -7.48 -6.59
C THR A 50 -6.42 -6.35 -5.57
N PHE A 51 -6.94 -6.67 -4.39
CA PHE A 51 -7.03 -5.77 -3.26
C PHE A 51 -5.65 -5.23 -2.84
N ALA A 52 -4.65 -6.08 -2.67
CA ALA A 52 -3.33 -5.64 -2.24
C ALA A 52 -2.64 -4.73 -3.28
N ILE A 53 -2.86 -5.00 -4.57
CA ILE A 53 -2.40 -4.12 -5.66
C ILE A 53 -3.11 -2.76 -5.61
N LEU A 54 -4.43 -2.75 -5.36
CA LEU A 54 -5.19 -1.51 -5.18
C LEU A 54 -4.67 -0.70 -3.99
N TRP A 55 -4.32 -1.36 -2.88
CA TRP A 55 -3.71 -0.72 -1.71
C TRP A 55 -2.38 -0.05 -2.03
N GLU A 56 -1.44 -0.77 -2.68
CA GLU A 56 -0.16 -0.22 -3.13
C GLU A 56 -0.34 0.99 -4.05
N THR A 57 -1.28 0.89 -5.00
CA THR A 57 -1.59 1.98 -5.93
C THR A 57 -2.14 3.20 -5.19
N PHE A 58 -3.05 2.99 -4.24
CA PHE A 58 -3.60 4.04 -3.40
C PHE A 58 -2.53 4.77 -2.59
N LEU A 59 -1.62 4.05 -1.93
CA LEU A 59 -0.52 4.67 -1.17
C LEU A 59 0.35 5.55 -2.08
N ASN A 60 0.67 5.07 -3.29
CA ASN A 60 1.43 5.84 -4.28
C ASN A 60 0.69 7.12 -4.70
N ASP A 61 -0.58 6.98 -5.12
CA ASP A 61 -1.41 8.12 -5.52
C ASP A 61 -1.59 9.14 -4.39
N LEU A 62 -1.73 8.67 -3.14
CA LEU A 62 -1.92 9.53 -1.98
C LEU A 62 -0.65 10.33 -1.65
N ILE A 63 0.52 9.70 -1.72
CA ILE A 63 1.80 10.40 -1.54
C ILE A 63 2.00 11.45 -2.63
N ILE A 64 1.71 11.11 -3.89
CA ILE A 64 1.79 12.04 -5.01
C ILE A 64 0.84 13.23 -4.79
N ALA A 65 -0.39 12.97 -4.35
CA ALA A 65 -1.37 14.02 -4.04
C ALA A 65 -0.85 14.97 -2.94
N TYR A 66 -0.25 14.44 -1.87
CA TYR A 66 0.33 15.27 -0.82
C TYR A 66 1.55 16.08 -1.27
N VAL A 67 2.40 15.52 -2.15
CA VAL A 67 3.50 16.28 -2.77
C VAL A 67 2.96 17.39 -3.67
N GLU A 68 1.94 17.14 -4.47
CA GLU A 68 1.31 18.15 -5.34
C GLU A 68 0.68 19.28 -4.52
N MET A 69 0.05 18.97 -3.39
CA MET A 69 -0.53 19.95 -2.47
C MET A 69 0.52 20.80 -1.73
N SER A 70 1.72 20.26 -1.47
CA SER A 70 2.78 20.92 -0.70
C SER A 70 4.18 20.45 -1.15
N PRO A 71 4.70 20.95 -2.27
CA PRO A 71 5.89 20.39 -2.92
C PRO A 71 7.22 20.78 -2.26
N ASP A 72 7.25 21.79 -1.38
CA ASP A 72 8.50 22.38 -0.85
C ASP A 72 9.47 21.35 -0.28
N LYS A 73 8.97 20.41 0.54
CA LYS A 73 9.82 19.38 1.16
C LYS A 73 10.41 18.44 0.12
N PHE A 74 9.60 18.02 -0.84
CA PHE A 74 10.04 17.16 -1.93
C PHE A 74 11.07 17.86 -2.83
N VAL A 75 10.85 19.13 -3.16
CA VAL A 75 11.79 19.95 -3.93
C VAL A 75 13.12 20.09 -3.19
N GLN A 76 13.10 20.34 -1.89
CA GLN A 76 14.31 20.38 -1.06
C GLN A 76 15.06 19.02 -1.04
N ASP A 77 14.35 17.90 -0.95
CA ASP A 77 14.97 16.56 -1.02
C ASP A 77 15.59 16.30 -2.40
N LEU A 78 14.89 16.66 -3.47
CA LEU A 78 15.40 16.54 -4.84
C LEU A 78 16.65 17.39 -5.03
N GLN A 79 16.62 18.64 -4.57
CA GLN A 79 17.75 19.55 -4.59
C GLN A 79 18.97 18.98 -3.87
N ARG A 80 18.76 18.45 -2.67
CA ARG A 80 19.79 17.79 -1.86
C ARG A 80 20.39 16.58 -2.59
N ARG A 81 19.57 15.73 -3.21
CA ARG A 81 20.03 14.57 -3.99
C ARG A 81 20.85 14.97 -5.20
N ILE A 82 20.43 16.00 -5.94
CA ILE A 82 21.18 16.50 -7.10
C ILE A 82 22.56 16.98 -6.65
N ASN A 83 22.61 17.79 -5.58
CA ASN A 83 23.88 18.30 -5.04
C ASN A 83 24.78 17.17 -4.53
N GLN A 84 24.21 16.15 -3.87
CA GLN A 84 24.95 14.97 -3.44
C GLN A 84 25.53 14.22 -4.64
N SER A 85 24.73 13.97 -5.68
CA SER A 85 25.20 13.29 -6.89
C SER A 85 26.31 14.05 -7.61
N ILE A 86 26.26 15.39 -7.63
CA ILE A 86 27.33 16.22 -8.20
C ILE A 86 28.58 16.10 -7.32
N SER A 87 28.42 16.20 -6.00
CA SER A 87 29.52 16.08 -5.04
C SER A 87 30.23 14.72 -5.17
N ASP A 88 29.46 13.64 -5.25
CA ASP A 88 30.01 12.28 -5.34
C ASP A 88 30.77 12.04 -6.64
N LYS A 89 30.35 12.69 -7.74
CA LYS A 89 30.91 12.46 -9.08
C LYS A 89 32.02 13.44 -9.46
N TYR A 90 31.94 14.69 -9.00
CA TYR A 90 32.80 15.79 -9.45
C TYR A 90 33.49 16.53 -8.28
N GLY A 91 33.18 16.17 -7.03
CA GLY A 91 33.76 16.78 -5.83
C GLY A 91 32.92 17.94 -5.26
N LEU A 92 33.22 18.29 -4.01
CA LEU A 92 32.48 19.30 -3.23
C LEU A 92 32.49 20.69 -3.88
N GLU A 93 33.61 21.09 -4.50
CA GLU A 93 33.73 22.39 -5.15
C GLU A 93 32.79 22.50 -6.37
N SER A 94 32.64 21.44 -7.16
CA SER A 94 31.66 21.43 -8.26
C SER A 94 30.23 21.53 -7.76
N ALA A 95 29.89 20.87 -6.64
CA ALA A 95 28.56 20.97 -6.05
C ALA A 95 28.25 22.38 -5.52
N ARG A 96 29.23 23.08 -4.93
CA ARG A 96 29.09 24.46 -4.44
C ARG A 96 28.90 25.47 -5.56
N ASN A 97 29.55 25.25 -6.70
CA ASN A 97 29.51 26.16 -7.85
C ASN A 97 28.40 25.83 -8.86
N THR A 98 27.60 24.78 -8.63
CA THR A 98 26.46 24.43 -9.49
C THR A 98 25.17 25.00 -8.92
N THR A 99 24.50 25.84 -9.71
CA THR A 99 23.17 26.33 -9.38
C THR A 99 22.11 25.46 -10.05
N THR A 100 21.13 25.04 -9.26
CA THR A 100 20.00 24.23 -9.70
C THR A 100 18.73 24.99 -9.38
N SER A 101 17.92 25.22 -10.42
CA SER A 101 16.61 25.83 -10.27
C SER A 101 15.57 24.72 -10.44
N LEU A 102 14.80 24.48 -9.39
CA LEU A 102 13.66 23.56 -9.42
C LEU A 102 12.37 24.37 -9.39
N PRO A 103 11.33 23.96 -10.14
CA PRO A 103 10.05 24.65 -10.12
C PRO A 103 9.42 24.52 -8.73
N SER A 104 8.85 25.63 -8.24
CA SER A 104 8.16 25.69 -6.95
C SER A 104 6.83 24.94 -6.97
N ASN A 105 6.19 24.82 -8.14
CA ASN A 105 4.94 24.09 -8.33
C ASN A 105 5.21 22.84 -9.15
N LEU A 106 4.73 21.69 -8.68
CA LEU A 106 4.86 20.41 -9.37
C LEU A 106 3.47 19.86 -9.67
N SER A 107 3.15 19.68 -10.96
CA SER A 107 1.95 18.92 -11.35
C SER A 107 2.10 17.45 -10.99
N LYS A 108 0.97 16.72 -10.83
CA LYS A 108 0.98 15.26 -10.68
C LYS A 108 1.93 14.54 -11.65
N SER A 109 1.84 14.85 -12.95
CA SER A 109 2.69 14.22 -13.98
C SER A 109 4.18 14.48 -13.76
N ARG A 110 4.54 15.67 -13.29
CA ARG A 110 5.92 16.01 -12.98
C ARG A 110 6.41 15.30 -11.73
N VAL A 111 5.61 15.26 -10.66
CA VAL A 111 5.93 14.50 -9.45
C VAL A 111 6.21 13.05 -9.78
N VAL A 112 5.33 12.40 -10.55
CA VAL A 112 5.49 11.00 -11.00
C VAL A 112 6.83 10.82 -11.72
N SER A 113 7.15 11.67 -12.71
CA SER A 113 8.41 11.56 -13.45
C SER A 113 9.67 11.80 -12.60
N LEU A 114 9.55 12.49 -11.46
CA LEU A 114 10.67 12.81 -10.57
C LEU A 114 10.87 11.77 -9.46
N ILE A 115 9.79 11.23 -8.93
CA ILE A 115 9.84 10.13 -7.94
C ILE A 115 10.24 8.84 -8.63
N ASP A 116 9.69 8.61 -9.82
CA ASP A 116 9.78 7.35 -10.53
C ASP A 116 10.01 7.58 -12.04
N PRO A 117 11.22 7.99 -12.43
CA PRO A 117 11.56 8.30 -13.81
C PRO A 117 11.52 7.09 -14.75
N LYS A 118 11.46 5.87 -14.20
CA LYS A 118 11.46 4.61 -14.94
C LYS A 118 10.06 3.96 -15.00
N GLY A 119 9.05 4.54 -14.34
CA GLY A 119 7.66 4.07 -14.35
C GLY A 119 7.39 2.81 -13.51
N TRP A 120 8.17 2.59 -12.44
CA TRP A 120 8.10 1.44 -11.54
C TRP A 120 7.09 1.41 -10.39
N ASN A 121 6.27 2.38 -10.02
CA ASN A 121 5.70 2.45 -8.65
C ASN A 121 6.78 2.61 -7.56
N ILE A 122 6.44 3.48 -6.61
CA ILE A 122 7.15 3.55 -5.35
C ILE A 122 7.07 2.19 -4.66
N THR A 123 8.23 1.56 -4.44
CA THR A 123 8.29 0.30 -3.69
C THR A 123 8.22 0.58 -2.20
N ILE A 124 7.18 0.06 -1.55
CA ILE A 124 6.96 0.14 -0.10
C ILE A 124 6.87 -1.29 0.38
N ASN A 125 7.76 -1.71 1.30
CA ASN A 125 7.78 -3.10 1.78
C ASN A 125 7.27 -3.24 3.21
N SER A 126 7.09 -2.13 3.91
CA SER A 126 6.63 -2.09 5.29
C SER A 126 5.99 -0.75 5.66
N SER A 127 5.29 -0.72 6.79
CA SER A 127 4.79 0.46 7.46
C SER A 127 5.93 1.43 7.83
N SER A 128 7.11 0.90 8.20
CA SER A 128 8.32 1.69 8.46
C SER A 128 8.87 2.35 7.18
N ASP A 129 8.90 1.63 6.06
CA ASP A 129 9.30 2.19 4.76
C ASP A 129 8.33 3.30 4.33
N LEU A 130 7.03 3.07 4.53
CA LEU A 130 5.98 4.04 4.25
C LEU A 130 6.19 5.33 5.06
N SER A 131 6.40 5.20 6.38
CA SER A 131 6.66 6.34 7.27
C SER A 131 7.95 7.07 6.91
N SER A 132 9.03 6.33 6.64
CA SER A 132 10.33 6.90 6.25
C SER A 132 10.22 7.71 4.97
N MET A 133 9.49 7.19 3.99
CA MET A 133 9.24 7.89 2.74
C MET A 133 8.33 9.12 2.93
N ALA A 134 7.26 9.00 3.71
CA ALA A 134 6.39 10.13 4.00
C ALA A 134 7.17 11.29 4.65
N ASN A 135 8.03 10.98 5.63
CA ASN A 135 8.92 11.96 6.26
C ASN A 135 9.95 12.57 5.29
N ARG A 136 10.35 11.81 4.27
CA ARG A 136 11.27 12.29 3.24
C ARG A 136 10.61 13.26 2.27
N TYR A 137 9.40 12.95 1.81
CA TYR A 137 8.77 13.66 0.69
C TYR A 137 7.72 14.69 1.12
N LEU A 138 7.07 14.49 2.26
CA LEU A 138 5.90 15.27 2.65
C LEU A 138 6.24 16.31 3.72
N SER A 139 5.49 17.40 3.75
CA SER A 139 5.54 18.34 4.87
C SER A 139 5.15 17.64 6.18
N ALA A 140 5.60 18.15 7.32
CA ALA A 140 5.34 17.53 8.63
C ALA A 140 3.83 17.34 8.93
N SER A 141 2.98 18.25 8.44
CA SER A 141 1.53 18.16 8.59
C SER A 141 0.90 16.97 7.86
N HIS A 142 1.49 16.55 6.74
CA HIS A 142 1.06 15.38 5.97
C HIS A 142 1.80 14.11 6.39
N ALA A 143 3.12 14.19 6.63
CA ALA A 143 3.95 13.05 7.03
C ALA A 143 3.46 12.37 8.32
N LYS A 144 2.97 13.15 9.30
CA LYS A 144 2.43 12.60 10.56
C LYS A 144 1.28 11.60 10.37
N ARG A 145 0.55 11.67 9.26
CA ARG A 145 -0.57 10.76 8.95
C ARG A 145 -0.08 9.33 8.67
N PHE A 146 1.17 9.19 8.24
CA PHE A 146 1.84 7.92 8.00
C PHE A 146 2.63 7.42 9.23
N SER A 147 2.45 8.07 10.39
CA SER A 147 2.93 7.57 11.69
C SER A 147 1.82 6.72 12.30
N LEU A 148 1.72 5.49 11.81
CA LEU A 148 0.65 4.56 12.13
C LEU A 148 0.78 4.05 13.56
N ASP A 149 -0.36 3.69 14.16
CA ASP A 149 -0.37 2.92 15.39
C ASP A 149 0.06 1.47 15.14
N ALA A 150 0.25 0.71 16.22
CA ALA A 150 0.72 -0.67 16.13
C ALA A 150 -0.23 -1.54 15.28
N ALA A 151 -1.55 -1.35 15.41
CA ALA A 151 -2.54 -2.17 14.74
C ALA A 151 -2.58 -1.94 13.23
N ASP A 152 -2.51 -0.68 12.81
CA ASP A 152 -2.45 -0.29 11.40
C ASP A 152 -1.12 -0.71 10.77
N SER A 153 -0.01 -0.55 11.50
CA SER A 153 1.32 -1.01 11.07
C SER A 153 1.35 -2.53 10.82
N GLU A 154 0.87 -3.32 11.78
CA GLU A 154 0.79 -4.78 11.67
C GLU A 154 0.04 -5.24 10.42
N LEU A 155 -1.12 -4.62 10.13
CA LEU A 155 -1.93 -4.99 8.97
C LEU A 155 -1.20 -4.66 7.65
N ILE A 156 -0.64 -3.46 7.54
CA ILE A 156 0.10 -3.05 6.34
C ILE A 156 1.29 -3.96 6.10
N ASP A 157 2.01 -4.26 7.17
CA ASP A 157 3.16 -5.16 7.16
C ASP A 157 2.78 -6.59 6.77
N PHE A 158 1.53 -7.00 7.00
CA PHE A 158 0.99 -8.28 6.51
C PHE A 158 0.55 -8.24 5.03
N ILE A 159 0.02 -7.12 4.53
CA ILE A 159 -0.49 -7.00 3.15
C ILE A 159 0.63 -7.19 2.12
N PHE A 160 1.83 -6.64 2.33
CA PHE A 160 2.92 -6.74 1.34
C PHE A 160 3.44 -8.17 1.14
N PRO A 161 3.78 -8.95 2.19
CA PRO A 161 4.12 -10.36 2.05
C PRO A 161 2.99 -11.19 1.44
N LEU A 162 1.72 -10.88 1.77
CA LEU A 162 0.56 -11.58 1.20
C LEU A 162 0.53 -11.40 -0.32
N ARG A 163 0.64 -10.16 -0.79
CA ARG A 163 0.72 -9.82 -2.21
C ARG A 163 1.88 -10.52 -2.90
N ASN A 164 3.07 -10.47 -2.30
CA ASN A 164 4.27 -11.09 -2.84
C ASN A 164 4.13 -12.62 -2.96
N TYR A 165 3.52 -13.27 -1.97
CA TYR A 165 3.24 -14.69 -2.07
C TYR A 165 2.19 -15.00 -3.15
N LEU A 166 1.07 -14.28 -3.18
CA LEU A 166 0.01 -14.52 -4.17
C LEU A 166 0.49 -14.31 -5.61
N ALA A 167 1.37 -13.33 -5.84
CA ALA A 167 1.95 -13.02 -7.15
C ALA A 167 3.02 -14.02 -7.61
N HIS A 168 3.92 -14.47 -6.72
CA HIS A 168 5.10 -15.24 -7.11
C HIS A 168 5.09 -16.72 -6.69
N ARG A 169 4.25 -17.09 -5.71
CA ARG A 169 4.08 -18.46 -5.20
C ARG A 169 5.37 -19.17 -4.77
N SER A 170 6.40 -18.41 -4.38
CA SER A 170 7.67 -18.97 -3.90
C SER A 170 7.60 -19.39 -2.42
N GLN A 171 8.40 -20.37 -2.03
CA GLN A 171 8.49 -20.78 -0.62
C GLN A 171 8.99 -19.64 0.26
N LYS A 172 10.00 -18.88 -0.20
CA LYS A 172 10.53 -17.72 0.53
C LYS A 172 9.45 -16.67 0.81
N SER A 173 8.61 -16.32 -0.17
CA SER A 173 7.53 -15.35 0.07
C SER A 173 6.43 -15.92 0.98
N LYS A 174 6.24 -17.24 1.00
CA LYS A 174 5.36 -17.90 1.97
C LYS A 174 5.90 -17.81 3.40
N ASP A 175 7.19 -18.06 3.58
CA ASP A 175 7.84 -18.03 4.90
C ASP A 175 7.76 -16.61 5.48
N MET A 176 8.02 -15.58 4.66
CA MET A 176 7.82 -14.19 5.05
C MET A 176 6.35 -13.90 5.43
N LEU A 177 5.38 -14.40 4.65
CA LEU A 177 3.97 -14.21 4.98
C LEU A 177 3.59 -14.84 6.34
N VAL A 178 4.07 -16.06 6.62
CA VAL A 178 3.85 -16.72 7.92
C VAL A 178 4.49 -15.91 9.06
N GLU A 179 5.71 -15.42 8.85
CA GLU A 179 6.41 -14.58 9.82
C GLU A 179 5.61 -13.32 10.15
N TYR A 180 5.16 -12.57 9.15
CA TYR A 180 4.38 -11.35 9.38
C TYR A 180 2.99 -11.64 9.96
N GLN A 181 2.36 -12.75 9.60
CA GLN A 181 1.13 -13.18 10.24
C GLN A 181 1.32 -13.44 11.74
N SER A 182 2.44 -14.06 12.13
CA SER A 182 2.74 -14.35 13.55
C SER A 182 2.97 -13.11 14.40
N ARG A 183 3.17 -11.95 13.76
CA ARG A 183 3.35 -10.65 14.42
C ARG A 183 2.03 -9.89 14.59
N LEU A 184 0.91 -10.40 14.10
CA LEU A 184 -0.41 -9.80 14.30
C LEU A 184 -0.86 -10.05 15.74
N ASN A 185 -0.62 -9.07 16.63
CA ASN A 185 -0.91 -9.19 18.05
C ASN A 185 -2.07 -8.31 18.49
N GLU A 186 -2.40 -7.28 17.72
CA GLU A 186 -3.45 -6.34 18.08
C GLU A 186 -4.84 -6.97 17.96
N ALA A 187 -5.70 -6.73 18.96
CA ALA A 187 -7.01 -7.38 19.07
C ALA A 187 -7.90 -7.12 17.84
N ILE A 188 -7.78 -5.94 17.22
CA ILE A 188 -8.52 -5.61 16.00
C ILE A 188 -8.11 -6.50 14.82
N ASN A 189 -6.88 -7.02 14.80
CA ASN A 189 -6.36 -7.92 13.77
C ASN A 189 -6.56 -9.41 14.10
N ALA A 190 -7.21 -9.74 15.24
CA ALA A 190 -7.49 -11.12 15.65
C ALA A 190 -8.18 -11.99 14.58
N PRO A 191 -9.05 -11.47 13.69
CA PRO A 191 -9.60 -12.26 12.57
C PRO A 191 -8.54 -12.91 11.66
N LEU A 192 -7.33 -12.35 11.61
CA LEU A 192 -6.19 -12.84 10.82
C LEU A 192 -5.29 -13.83 11.58
N ALA A 193 -5.58 -14.08 12.85
CA ALA A 193 -4.92 -15.16 13.56
C ALA A 193 -5.35 -16.53 13.00
N GLY A 194 -4.44 -17.51 13.04
CA GLY A 194 -4.75 -18.90 12.69
C GLY A 194 -3.72 -19.55 11.76
N ASN A 195 -4.05 -20.75 11.29
CA ASN A 195 -3.11 -21.58 10.53
C ASN A 195 -3.04 -21.19 9.04
N LEU A 196 -1.93 -20.61 8.62
CA LEU A 196 -1.63 -20.24 7.23
C LEU A 196 -0.80 -21.35 6.53
N ARG A 197 -1.34 -22.57 6.48
CA ARG A 197 -0.70 -23.67 5.73
C ARG A 197 -0.96 -23.58 4.22
N ILE A 198 -2.19 -23.28 3.84
CA ILE A 198 -2.63 -23.09 2.46
C ILE A 198 -3.32 -21.72 2.38
N VAL A 199 -2.70 -20.78 1.68
CA VAL A 199 -3.10 -19.36 1.73
C VAL A 199 -4.54 -19.15 1.28
N GLY A 200 -4.96 -19.69 0.14
CA GLY A 200 -6.36 -19.54 -0.29
C GLY A 200 -7.38 -20.14 0.68
N VAL A 201 -7.05 -21.25 1.35
CA VAL A 201 -7.93 -21.85 2.37
C VAL A 201 -8.00 -20.94 3.60
N TYR A 202 -6.86 -20.41 4.04
CA TYR A 202 -6.78 -19.46 5.14
C TYR A 202 -7.57 -18.18 4.84
N LEU A 203 -7.45 -17.64 3.62
CA LEU A 203 -8.09 -16.39 3.20
C LEU A 203 -9.62 -16.50 3.12
N LYS A 204 -10.14 -17.62 2.60
CA LYS A 204 -11.59 -17.83 2.47
C LYS A 204 -12.29 -18.22 3.78
N GLN A 205 -11.53 -18.55 4.82
CA GLN A 205 -12.11 -18.97 6.09
C GLN A 205 -12.89 -17.81 6.72
N GLU A 206 -14.08 -18.15 7.21
CA GLU A 206 -14.92 -17.23 7.94
C GLU A 206 -14.43 -17.08 9.38
N PHE A 207 -14.42 -15.84 9.88
CA PHE A 207 -14.19 -15.55 11.30
C PHE A 207 -15.50 -15.16 12.00
N GLN A 208 -16.50 -14.73 11.22
CA GLN A 208 -17.89 -14.56 11.60
C GLN A 208 -18.79 -15.03 10.43
N PRO A 209 -20.06 -15.39 10.68
CA PRO A 209 -20.95 -15.88 9.63
C PRO A 209 -21.02 -14.92 8.43
N GLY A 210 -20.57 -15.38 7.27
CA GLY A 210 -20.54 -14.60 6.03
C GLY A 210 -19.41 -13.56 5.93
N GLU A 211 -18.50 -13.51 6.90
CA GLU A 211 -17.32 -12.62 6.86
C GLU A 211 -16.03 -13.43 6.77
N THR A 212 -15.41 -13.39 5.60
CA THR A 212 -14.11 -14.04 5.36
C THR A 212 -12.94 -13.15 5.76
N ARG A 213 -11.78 -13.74 6.06
CA ARG A 213 -10.54 -12.97 6.32
C ARG A 213 -10.19 -12.02 5.18
N THR A 214 -10.44 -12.44 3.95
CA THR A 214 -10.27 -11.61 2.76
C THR A 214 -11.15 -10.35 2.79
N MET A 215 -12.42 -10.48 3.19
CA MET A 215 -13.30 -9.31 3.34
C MET A 215 -12.84 -8.40 4.46
N PHE A 216 -12.42 -8.97 5.59
CA PHE A 216 -11.87 -8.23 6.71
C PHE A 216 -10.65 -7.38 6.30
N LEU A 217 -9.70 -7.94 5.55
CA LEU A 217 -8.52 -7.20 5.04
C LEU A 217 -8.94 -5.94 4.26
N ALA A 218 -9.89 -6.11 3.34
CA ALA A 218 -10.39 -5.03 2.49
C ALA A 218 -11.17 -3.96 3.27
N GLN A 219 -11.98 -4.36 4.24
CA GLN A 219 -12.70 -3.42 5.09
C GLN A 219 -11.75 -2.65 6.02
N ARG A 220 -10.80 -3.36 6.63
CA ARG A 220 -9.83 -2.74 7.55
C ARG A 220 -8.94 -1.74 6.83
N SER A 221 -8.52 -2.01 5.60
CA SER A 221 -7.73 -1.06 4.82
C SER A 221 -8.49 0.21 4.44
N ILE A 222 -9.81 0.16 4.24
CA ILE A 222 -10.64 1.36 4.05
C ILE A 222 -10.57 2.24 5.32
N GLN A 223 -10.63 1.63 6.50
CA GLN A 223 -10.52 2.35 7.76
C GLN A 223 -9.15 3.03 7.88
N ILE A 224 -8.06 2.30 7.58
CA ILE A 224 -6.70 2.88 7.57
C ILE A 224 -6.61 4.03 6.57
N ALA A 225 -7.08 3.83 5.33
CA ALA A 225 -7.06 4.84 4.28
C ALA A 225 -7.75 6.15 4.70
N SER A 226 -8.82 6.08 5.48
CA SER A 226 -9.53 7.27 5.96
C SER A 226 -8.71 8.12 6.95
N ASN A 227 -7.81 7.46 7.70
CA ASN A 227 -6.95 8.08 8.70
C ASN A 227 -5.64 8.65 8.13
N LEU A 228 -5.23 8.16 6.94
CA LEU A 228 -4.04 8.62 6.22
C LEU A 228 -4.16 10.06 5.68
#